data_AF-A0A967L9W1-F1
#
_entry.id   AF-A0A967L9W1-F1
#
_cell.length_a   1.000
_cell.length_b   1.000
_cell.length_c   1.000
_cell.angle_alpha   90.00
_cell.angle_beta   90.00
_cell.angle_gamma   90.00
#
_symmetry.space_group_name_H-M   'P 1'
#
loop_
_entity.id
_entity.type
_entity.pdbx_description
1 polymer ?
#
loop_
_entity_poly.entity_id
_entity_poly.type
_entity_poly.pdbx_seq_one_letter_code
_entity_poly.pdbx_strand_id
1 'polypeptide(L)'
;MKEILPIGLVAGLALVSLAGKAAADHHEKIKVLYMGGRGHDWKGYYESLAPLLRKQGAFELVPSNKLDDLKAEAIRKFDVVFFFGSGGDFTDPAQEKGLDEFVKEGGGVV
;
A
#
# COMPACT_ATOMS: atom_id res chain seq x y z
N MET A 1 67.19 -4.67 -11.42
CA MET A 1 65.92 -4.48 -10.67
C MET A 1 65.13 -3.39 -11.38
N LYS A 2 64.07 -3.76 -12.10
CA LYS A 2 63.11 -2.85 -12.74
C LYS A 2 61.75 -3.52 -12.55
N GLU A 3 61.02 -3.10 -11.53
CA GLU A 3 59.64 -3.48 -11.29
C GLU A 3 58.77 -2.54 -12.14
N ILE A 4 58.07 -3.07 -13.14
CA ILE A 4 57.06 -2.34 -13.90
C ILE A 4 55.71 -2.82 -13.36
N LEU A 5 55.05 -1.96 -12.60
CA LEU A 5 53.68 -2.18 -12.13
C LEU A 5 52.71 -2.10 -13.32
N PRO A 6 51.86 -3.10 -13.62
CA PRO A 6 50.93 -2.99 -14.72
C PRO A 6 49.75 -2.09 -14.33
N ILE A 7 49.63 -0.98 -15.05
CA ILE A 7 48.45 -0.11 -15.11
C ILE A 7 47.33 -0.93 -15.78
N GLY A 8 46.66 -1.78 -15.00
CA GLY A 8 45.62 -2.69 -15.48
C GLY A 8 44.35 -2.66 -14.63
N LEU A 9 44.16 -1.61 -13.85
CA LEU A 9 42.96 -1.40 -13.04
C LEU A 9 42.30 -0.11 -13.52
N VAL A 10 40.96 -0.06 -13.53
CA VAL A 10 40.10 1.11 -13.83
C VAL A 10 39.52 1.22 -15.27
N ALA A 11 39.34 0.12 -16.01
CA ALA A 11 38.57 0.16 -17.28
C ALA A 11 37.35 -0.78 -17.33
N GLY A 12 36.77 -1.15 -16.18
CA GLY A 12 35.73 -2.19 -16.10
C GLY A 12 34.41 -1.81 -15.44
N LEU A 13 34.08 -0.52 -15.26
CA LEU A 13 32.93 -0.12 -14.44
C LEU A 13 32.08 1.03 -15.03
N ALA A 14 31.72 0.96 -16.32
CA ALA A 14 30.96 2.04 -16.95
C ALA A 14 29.77 1.64 -17.84
N LEU A 15 29.31 0.38 -17.85
CA LEU A 15 28.24 -0.05 -18.77
C LEU A 15 27.13 -0.94 -18.16
N VAL A 16 26.79 -0.78 -16.88
CA VAL A 16 25.59 -1.42 -16.28
C VAL A 16 24.70 -0.37 -15.60
N SER A 17 24.35 0.70 -16.32
CA SER A 17 23.44 1.73 -15.80
C SER A 17 22.22 1.99 -16.70
N LEU A 18 21.97 1.15 -17.71
CA LEU A 18 20.85 1.34 -18.66
C LEU A 18 19.77 0.24 -18.63
N ALA A 19 19.90 -0.80 -17.77
CA ALA A 19 18.89 -1.86 -17.65
C ALA A 19 17.81 -1.59 -16.58
N GLY A 20 17.79 -0.39 -15.98
CA GLY A 20 16.86 0.00 -14.93
C GLY A 20 15.57 0.65 -15.41
N LYS A 21 15.13 0.44 -16.66
CA LYS A 21 13.69 0.52 -16.94
C LYS A 21 13.12 -0.82 -16.51
N ALA A 22 12.98 -0.99 -15.19
CA ALA A 22 12.20 -2.08 -14.64
C ALA A 22 10.92 -2.14 -15.48
N ALA A 23 10.72 -3.27 -16.15
CA ALA A 23 9.40 -3.61 -16.64
C ALA A 23 8.49 -3.35 -15.45
N ALA A 24 7.56 -2.40 -15.59
CA ALA A 24 6.52 -2.24 -14.61
C ALA A 24 5.81 -3.59 -14.64
N ASP A 25 6.18 -4.48 -13.73
CA ASP A 25 5.43 -5.70 -13.49
C ASP A 25 4.00 -5.20 -13.34
N HIS A 26 3.12 -5.71 -14.21
CA HIS A 26 1.70 -5.51 -14.11
C HIS A 26 1.19 -6.27 -12.88
N HIS A 27 1.75 -5.99 -11.71
CA HIS A 27 1.16 -6.36 -10.44
C HIS A 27 -0.21 -5.69 -10.39
N GLU A 28 -1.22 -6.49 -10.01
CA GLU A 28 -2.52 -5.95 -9.69
C GLU A 28 -2.37 -4.79 -8.71
N LYS A 29 -3.18 -3.75 -8.88
CA LYS A 29 -3.13 -2.58 -7.99
C LYS A 29 -3.41 -3.03 -6.57
N ILE A 30 -2.69 -2.47 -5.61
CA ILE A 30 -2.97 -2.63 -4.19
C ILE A 30 -4.36 -2.06 -3.93
N LYS A 31 -5.30 -2.91 -3.56
CA LYS A 31 -6.69 -2.55 -3.31
C LYS A 31 -6.84 -2.13 -1.87
N VAL A 32 -7.16 -0.86 -1.67
CA VAL A 32 -7.21 -0.23 -0.36
C VAL A 32 -8.66 0.05 0.02
N LEU A 33 -9.13 -0.52 1.12
CA LEU A 33 -10.34 -0.08 1.79
C LEU A 33 -10.03 1.21 2.55
N TYR A 34 -10.51 2.34 2.06
CA TYR A 34 -10.48 3.59 2.83
C TYR A 34 -11.71 3.62 3.73
N MET A 35 -11.54 3.26 5.00
CA MET A 35 -12.60 3.20 6.00
C MET A 35 -12.76 4.58 6.66
N GLY A 36 -13.69 5.37 6.14
CA GLY A 36 -14.06 6.68 6.67
C GLY A 36 -15.22 6.64 7.67
N GLY A 37 -15.64 7.82 8.14
CA GLY A 37 -16.87 8.00 8.90
C GLY A 37 -16.66 8.44 10.34
N ARG A 38 -17.72 8.25 11.15
CA ARG A 38 -17.74 8.43 12.62
C ARG A 38 -17.44 9.82 13.18
N GLY A 39 -17.35 10.87 12.36
CA GLY A 39 -17.37 12.27 12.83
C GLY A 39 -16.35 13.20 12.19
N HIS A 40 -15.19 12.69 11.75
CA HIS A 40 -14.25 13.49 10.96
C HIS A 40 -14.73 13.71 9.52
N ASP A 41 -14.25 14.78 8.88
CA ASP A 41 -14.44 15.02 7.44
C ASP A 41 -13.57 14.06 6.61
N TRP A 42 -13.95 12.79 6.66
CA TRP A 42 -13.27 11.73 5.92
C TRP A 42 -13.39 11.91 4.42
N LYS A 43 -14.42 12.62 3.93
CA LYS A 43 -14.61 12.89 2.50
C LYS A 43 -13.62 13.94 2.02
N GLY A 44 -13.50 15.06 2.74
CA GLY A 44 -12.50 16.08 2.44
C GLY A 44 -11.06 15.53 2.52
N TYR A 45 -10.77 14.70 3.52
CA TYR A 45 -9.46 14.05 3.59
C TYR A 45 -9.23 13.08 2.41
N TYR A 46 -10.23 12.27 2.05
CA TYR A 46 -10.16 11.40 0.87
C TYR A 46 -9.91 12.21 -0.41
N GLU A 47 -10.62 13.32 -0.62
CA GLU A 47 -10.45 14.20 -1.78
C GLU A 47 -9.05 14.80 -1.86
N SER A 48 -8.41 15.06 -0.72
CA SER A 48 -7.02 15.53 -0.67
C SER A 48 -5.98 14.43 -0.96
N LEU A 49 -6.22 13.21 -0.47
CA LEU A 49 -5.27 12.10 -0.53
C LEU A 49 -5.35 11.31 -1.85
N ALA A 50 -6.56 11.05 -2.33
CA ALA A 50 -6.80 10.17 -3.46
C ALA A 50 -6.10 10.61 -4.76
N PRO A 51 -6.00 11.91 -5.13
CA PRO A 51 -5.24 12.34 -6.29
C PRO A 51 -3.75 11.99 -6.21
N LEU A 52 -3.16 12.05 -5.01
CA LEU A 52 -1.75 11.74 -4.79
C LEU A 52 -1.47 10.24 -4.99
N LEU A 53 -2.29 9.39 -4.38
CA LEU A 53 -2.17 7.93 -4.52
C LEU A 53 -2.50 7.45 -5.94
N ARG A 54 -3.52 8.04 -6.60
CA ARG A 54 -3.84 7.73 -8.01
C ARG A 54 -2.69 8.10 -8.95
N LYS A 55 -1.98 9.21 -8.70
CA LYS A 55 -0.83 9.63 -9.51
C LYS A 55 0.31 8.62 -9.47
N GLN A 56 0.45 7.86 -8.38
CA GLN A 56 1.45 6.79 -8.27
C GLN A 56 1.08 5.55 -9.10
N GLY A 57 -0.19 5.39 -9.49
CA GLY A 57 -0.66 4.29 -10.35
C GLY A 57 -0.77 2.91 -9.68
N ALA A 58 -0.20 2.74 -8.49
CA ALA A 58 -0.12 1.46 -7.77
C ALA A 58 -1.37 1.12 -6.94
N PHE A 59 -2.25 2.08 -6.67
CA PHE A 59 -3.35 1.92 -5.69
C PHE A 59 -4.74 2.02 -6.33
N GLU A 60 -5.63 1.14 -5.90
CA GLU A 60 -7.08 1.25 -6.10
C GLU A 60 -7.75 1.57 -4.76
N LEU A 61 -8.21 2.81 -4.60
CA LEU A 61 -8.89 3.25 -3.38
C LEU A 61 -10.40 3.02 -3.46
N VAL A 62 -10.94 2.28 -2.48
CA VAL A 62 -12.36 2.03 -2.31
C VAL A 62 -12.83 2.71 -1.02
N PRO A 63 -13.44 3.90 -1.08
CA PRO A 63 -13.97 4.58 0.09
C PRO A 63 -15.24 3.88 0.60
N SER A 64 -15.32 3.67 1.91
CA SER A 64 -16.53 3.18 2.60
C SER A 64 -16.66 3.81 3.97
N ASN A 65 -17.89 3.88 4.48
CA ASN A 65 -18.20 4.20 5.88
C ASN A 65 -19.04 3.09 6.54
N LYS A 66 -19.10 1.90 5.92
CA LYS A 66 -19.87 0.76 6.39
C LYS A 66 -18.94 -0.18 7.13
N LEU A 67 -19.11 -0.31 8.44
CA LEU A 67 -18.29 -1.19 9.27
C LEU A 67 -18.39 -2.66 8.86
N ASP A 68 -19.49 -3.07 8.22
CA ASP A 68 -19.65 -4.42 7.69
C ASP A 68 -18.68 -4.75 6.55
N ASP A 69 -18.01 -3.76 5.95
CA ASP A 69 -16.89 -4.03 5.03
C ASP A 69 -15.64 -4.57 5.76
N LEU A 70 -15.61 -4.54 7.10
CA LEU A 70 -14.55 -5.14 7.93
C LEU A 70 -14.80 -6.62 8.28
N LYS A 71 -15.99 -7.15 7.98
CA LYS A 71 -16.30 -8.58 8.20
C LYS A 71 -15.48 -9.44 7.23
N ALA A 72 -15.08 -10.64 7.66
CA ALA A 72 -14.14 -11.53 6.98
C ALA A 72 -14.39 -11.69 5.46
N GLU A 73 -15.64 -11.95 5.06
CA GLU A 73 -16.00 -12.16 3.65
C GLU A 73 -15.86 -10.90 2.81
N ALA A 74 -16.07 -9.73 3.42
CA ALA A 74 -16.00 -8.44 2.76
C ALA A 74 -14.58 -7.89 2.73
N ILE A 75 -13.83 -8.01 3.83
CA ILE A 75 -12.48 -7.41 3.99
C ILE A 75 -11.41 -8.15 3.18
N ARG A 76 -11.54 -9.48 2.99
CA ARG A 76 -10.55 -10.33 2.29
C ARG A 76 -10.25 -9.96 0.84
N LYS A 77 -11.06 -9.10 0.23
CA LYS A 77 -10.88 -8.62 -1.15
C LYS A 77 -9.91 -7.45 -1.25
N PHE A 78 -9.47 -6.91 -0.11
CA PHE A 78 -8.56 -5.78 -0.01
C PHE A 78 -7.18 -6.25 0.46
N ASP A 79 -6.15 -5.50 0.10
CA ASP A 79 -4.78 -5.73 0.57
C ASP A 79 -4.46 -4.87 1.80
N VAL A 80 -5.11 -3.70 1.89
CA VAL A 80 -4.88 -2.72 2.96
C VAL A 80 -6.20 -2.12 3.43
N VAL A 81 -6.35 -1.95 4.74
CA VAL A 81 -7.35 -1.06 5.34
C VAL A 81 -6.66 0.23 5.77
N PHE A 82 -7.04 1.34 5.15
CA PHE A 82 -6.69 2.68 5.59
C PHE A 82 -7.81 3.19 6.50
N PHE A 83 -7.57 3.27 7.81
CA PHE A 83 -8.60 3.57 8.79
C PHE A 83 -8.64 5.06 9.13
N PHE A 84 -9.61 5.79 8.56
CA PHE A 84 -9.85 7.21 8.82
C PHE A 84 -11.24 7.44 9.42
N GLY A 85 -11.55 6.75 10.51
CA GLY A 85 -12.75 6.96 11.31
C GLY A 85 -12.41 7.50 12.70
N SER A 86 -13.19 8.45 13.22
CA SER A 86 -13.05 8.88 14.63
C SER A 86 -13.76 7.93 15.59
N GLY A 87 -13.00 7.29 16.49
CA GLY A 87 -13.51 6.71 17.73
C GLY A 87 -14.70 5.74 17.59
N GLY A 88 -15.34 5.43 18.73
CA GLY A 88 -16.50 4.53 18.81
C GLY A 88 -16.15 3.05 18.68
N ASP A 89 -17.04 2.21 19.17
CA ASP A 89 -16.86 0.76 19.16
C ASP A 89 -17.27 0.15 17.81
N PHE A 90 -16.82 -1.07 17.55
CA PHE A 90 -17.46 -1.92 16.54
C PHE A 90 -18.91 -2.17 16.94
N THR A 91 -19.83 -2.16 15.98
CA THR A 91 -21.26 -2.37 16.26
C THR A 91 -21.64 -3.86 16.26
N ASP A 92 -20.74 -4.70 15.74
CA ASP A 92 -20.90 -6.13 15.62
C ASP A 92 -19.52 -6.79 15.87
N PRO A 93 -19.40 -7.78 16.79
CA PRO A 93 -18.15 -8.48 17.07
C PRO A 93 -17.49 -9.09 15.83
N ALA A 94 -18.26 -9.42 14.79
CA ALA A 94 -17.72 -9.93 13.53
C ALA A 94 -16.86 -8.90 12.77
N GLN A 95 -17.03 -7.61 13.03
CA GLN A 95 -16.22 -6.54 12.43
C GLN A 95 -14.83 -6.50 13.05
N GLU A 96 -14.74 -6.56 14.38
CA GLU A 96 -13.47 -6.61 15.10
C GLU A 96 -12.71 -7.91 14.78
N LYS A 97 -13.41 -9.05 14.86
CA LYS A 97 -12.84 -10.36 14.52
C LYS A 97 -12.34 -10.40 13.07
N GLY A 98 -13.10 -9.86 12.12
CA GLY A 98 -12.70 -9.81 10.71
C GLY A 98 -11.45 -8.96 10.48
N LEU A 99 -11.32 -7.82 11.14
CA LEU A 99 -10.12 -6.98 11.07
C LEU A 99 -8.89 -7.64 11.75
N ASP A 100 -9.08 -8.26 12.92
CA ASP A 100 -8.03 -9.00 13.63
C ASP A 100 -7.49 -10.17 12.80
N GLU A 101 -8.38 -10.98 12.20
CA GLU A 101 -8.00 -12.08 11.31
C GLU A 101 -7.29 -11.57 10.06
N PHE A 102 -7.81 -10.50 9.43
CA PHE A 102 -7.19 -9.87 8.26
C PHE A 102 -5.72 -9.48 8.51
N VAL A 103 -5.43 -8.86 9.67
CA VAL A 103 -4.04 -8.49 10.03
C VAL A 103 -3.18 -9.73 10.28
N LYS A 104 -3.71 -10.74 10.99
CA LYS A 104 -2.99 -12.00 11.25
C LYS A 104 -2.65 -12.77 9.98
N GLU A 105 -3.50 -12.65 8.96
CA GLU A 105 -3.31 -13.28 7.64
C GLU A 105 -2.43 -12.45 6.69
N GLY A 106 -1.92 -11.30 7.14
CA GLY A 106 -0.96 -10.48 6.41
C GLY A 106 -1.53 -9.23 5.72
N GLY A 107 -2.81 -8.92 5.95
CA GLY A 107 -3.44 -7.69 5.51
C GLY A 107 -2.82 -6.45 6.17
N GLY A 108 -2.61 -5.39 5.39
CA GLY A 108 -2.01 -4.14 5.87
C GLY A 108 -3.02 -3.23 6.55
N VAL A 109 -2.60 -2.50 7.59
CA VAL A 109 -3.41 -1.45 8.24
C VAL A 109 -2.60 -0.17 8.32
N VAL A 110 -3.23 0.95 7.95
CA VAL A 110 -2.68 2.32 7.99
C VAL A 110 -3.62 3.24 8.74
#